data_AF-A0A1G1QKA8-F1
#
_entry.id   AF-A0A1G1QKA8-F1
#
_cell.length_a   1.000
_cell.length_b   1.000
_cell.length_c   1.000
_cell.angle_alpha   90.00
_cell.angle_beta   90.00
_cell.angle_gamma   90.00
#
_symmetry.space_group_name_H-M   'P 1'
#
loop_
_entity.id
_entity.type
_entity.pdbx_description
1 polymer ?
#
loop_
_entity_poly.entity_id
_entity_poly.type
_entity_poly.pdbx_seq_one_letter_code
_entity_poly.pdbx_strand_id
1 'polypeptide(L)'
;MVNYEKYGEFTNIGSKEYKYIIKDQEGLSRAVGEGIYPNTTSVRWDPNFQKLKKDKRMAGSHWDFVNSPDLEAAFLKWASSTEPEGVRLYYTGLILEKSGLLKSAIKAYYSIVAHYPGAIGWTYWHTPWYVGQAAIAKISFLLKRHPELGLRLSEARIRIVNGYDNDISNDIIITNPGKLEKISVQTANILSKVKDVFGKIARKKEIKKIVGEGKVQLAQYQDSSWQVLVDGEPFVVKAVTYAPTKIGQSPDEGTLGNWMREDFNQNGKIDGPYDSYLEDNPGKPEGDGLLSDKQSHKPEGDGLLSDKQSHKPEGDGLLSDKQSHKPVGDFQLMKYMGVNSIRLYHHPKEINKELLRDLYHTYGIRVMIGDFLGKYALGSGAPWNPGTDYRNPEHQKNMLESVRKMVEEFKDEPYVLFWILGNENVYGVACNADKDPEGFFKFANQAALLIKSLDKDHPVAIASGDVIYLDRFAKFSPDVDIFGSNVYRGDYGFGSLWYSVKEEADKPVMLTEFGCPAYAEGLTQEEAEEAQANYHKGAWEDILCNMNVNCGSGNSIGGIAFEFMDEWWKAYEPSKHDTKGFFTGPFPDGYMHEEWLGVVSQADGKDSPFKRRLRKSYYMYQKAWEE
;
A
#
# COMPACT_ATOMS: atom_id res chain seq x y z
N MET A 1 -2.71 18.53 24.66
CA MET A 1 -2.96 17.12 24.98
C MET A 1 -3.99 17.06 26.10
N VAL A 2 -4.88 16.09 26.08
CA VAL A 2 -5.83 15.83 27.19
C VAL A 2 -5.29 14.64 28.00
N ASN A 3 -5.05 14.86 29.29
CA ASN A 3 -4.83 13.76 30.22
C ASN A 3 -6.22 13.27 30.69
N TYR A 4 -6.72 12.20 30.09
CA TYR A 4 -8.05 11.67 30.38
C TYR A 4 -8.19 11.20 31.84
N GLU A 5 -7.14 10.64 32.45
CA GLU A 5 -7.17 10.22 33.86
C GLU A 5 -7.39 11.37 34.85
N LYS A 6 -7.16 12.63 34.42
CA LYS A 6 -7.50 13.81 35.23
C LYS A 6 -9.01 14.07 35.30
N TYR A 7 -9.75 13.68 34.26
CA TYR A 7 -11.16 14.03 34.10
C TYR A 7 -12.10 12.82 34.19
N GLY A 8 -11.56 11.62 34.40
CA GLY A 8 -12.32 10.38 34.38
C GLY A 8 -11.44 9.18 34.68
N GLU A 9 -11.96 7.99 34.38
CA GLU A 9 -11.29 6.73 34.66
C GLU A 9 -11.54 5.72 33.54
N PHE A 10 -10.47 5.03 33.11
CA PHE A 10 -10.56 3.87 32.23
C PHE A 10 -10.84 2.62 33.06
N THR A 11 -11.85 1.85 32.68
CA THR A 11 -12.25 0.61 33.35
C THR A 11 -12.19 -0.56 32.38
N ASN A 12 -11.88 -1.76 32.88
CA ASN A 12 -11.84 -3.01 32.13
C ASN A 12 -10.96 -2.96 30.85
N ILE A 13 -9.82 -2.27 30.91
CA ILE A 13 -8.83 -2.18 29.83
C ILE A 13 -8.44 -3.59 29.36
N GLY A 14 -8.39 -3.78 28.04
CA GLY A 14 -8.03 -5.05 27.42
C GLY A 14 -9.16 -6.10 27.42
N SER A 15 -10.41 -5.68 27.61
CA SER A 15 -11.58 -6.56 27.58
C SER A 15 -12.74 -5.98 26.75
N LYS A 16 -13.76 -6.81 26.53
CA LYS A 16 -15.03 -6.40 25.88
C LYS A 16 -15.89 -5.44 26.71
N GLU A 17 -15.63 -5.37 28.02
CA GLU A 17 -16.36 -4.51 28.96
C GLU A 17 -15.67 -3.15 29.13
N TYR A 18 -14.70 -2.83 28.27
CA TYR A 18 -13.94 -1.59 28.32
C TYR A 18 -14.87 -0.37 28.31
N LYS A 19 -14.60 0.58 29.19
CA LYS A 19 -15.29 1.87 29.22
C LYS A 19 -14.43 2.96 29.82
N TYR A 20 -14.53 4.17 29.27
CA TYR A 20 -14.07 5.37 29.95
C TYR A 20 -15.26 6.10 30.62
N ILE A 21 -15.13 6.35 31.92
CA ILE A 21 -16.15 7.01 32.75
C ILE A 21 -15.71 8.44 33.02
N ILE A 22 -16.48 9.41 32.53
CA ILE A 22 -16.22 10.84 32.76
C ILE A 22 -16.63 11.21 34.19
N LYS A 23 -15.71 11.83 34.95
CA LYS A 23 -15.93 12.35 36.32
C LYS A 23 -15.97 13.87 36.37
N ASP A 24 -15.30 14.56 35.45
CA ASP A 24 -15.31 16.01 35.28
C ASP A 24 -15.64 16.35 33.82
N GLN A 25 -16.94 16.44 33.53
CA GLN A 25 -17.47 16.72 32.19
C GLN A 25 -17.02 18.08 31.66
N GLU A 26 -17.12 19.13 32.47
CA GLU A 26 -16.77 20.48 32.04
C GLU A 26 -15.26 20.64 31.80
N GLY A 27 -14.45 20.08 32.69
CA GLY A 27 -13.00 20.06 32.53
C GLY A 27 -12.57 19.30 31.29
N LEU A 28 -13.18 18.13 31.03
CA LEU A 28 -12.90 17.36 29.82
C LEU A 28 -13.32 18.12 28.56
N SER A 29 -14.53 18.70 28.53
CA SER A 29 -15.02 19.52 27.41
C SER A 29 -14.08 20.67 27.07
N ARG A 30 -13.59 21.41 28.08
CA ARG A 30 -12.60 22.48 27.89
C ARG A 30 -11.25 21.93 27.38
N ALA A 31 -10.82 20.77 27.87
CA ALA A 31 -9.54 20.19 27.51
C ALA A 31 -9.51 19.66 26.06
N VAL A 32 -10.58 18.99 25.62
CA VAL A 32 -10.68 18.48 24.25
C VAL A 32 -10.84 19.61 23.24
N GLY A 33 -11.64 20.62 23.58
CA GLY A 33 -11.92 21.76 22.70
C GLY A 33 -13.20 21.57 21.89
N GLU A 34 -13.61 22.64 21.22
CA GLU A 34 -14.85 22.69 20.43
C GLU A 34 -14.92 21.62 19.34
N GLY A 35 -16.12 21.05 19.16
CA GLY A 35 -16.41 20.04 18.13
C GLY A 35 -15.90 18.64 18.46
N ILE A 36 -15.14 18.47 19.55
CA ILE A 36 -14.57 17.19 19.98
C ILE A 36 -15.31 16.72 21.21
N TYR A 37 -15.77 15.46 21.20
CA TYR A 37 -16.53 14.90 22.31
C TYR A 37 -15.68 14.89 23.61
N PRO A 38 -16.26 15.34 24.74
CA PRO A 38 -17.69 15.61 24.95
C PRO A 38 -18.19 17.04 24.64
N ASN A 39 -17.36 17.93 24.12
CA ASN A 39 -17.74 19.29 23.73
C ASN A 39 -18.31 19.37 22.29
N THR A 40 -19.36 18.61 22.00
CA THR A 40 -19.94 18.52 20.65
C THR A 40 -20.93 19.62 20.34
N THR A 41 -21.58 20.21 21.34
CA THR A 41 -22.64 21.20 21.13
C THR A 41 -22.12 22.62 20.94
N SER A 42 -20.89 22.92 21.41
CA SER A 42 -20.39 24.31 21.42
C SER A 42 -20.38 24.97 20.05
N VAL A 43 -20.09 24.17 19.02
CA VAL A 43 -20.03 24.57 17.60
C VAL A 43 -21.28 25.30 17.12
N ARG A 44 -22.46 25.05 17.73
CA ARG A 44 -23.72 25.70 17.34
C ARG A 44 -23.80 27.16 17.80
N TRP A 45 -23.01 27.53 18.80
CA TRP A 45 -22.90 28.90 19.32
C TRP A 45 -21.62 29.59 18.85
N ASP A 46 -20.79 28.93 18.03
CA ASP A 46 -19.68 29.58 17.32
C ASP A 46 -20.26 30.74 16.45
N PRO A 47 -19.77 31.98 16.60
CA PRO A 47 -20.22 33.11 15.78
C PRO A 47 -20.12 32.86 14.26
N ASN A 48 -19.12 32.10 13.83
CA ASN A 48 -18.94 31.72 12.43
C ASN A 48 -20.01 30.73 11.96
N PHE A 49 -20.56 29.88 12.83
CA PHE A 49 -21.59 28.91 12.44
C PHE A 49 -22.81 29.57 11.80
N GLN A 50 -23.33 30.65 12.41
CA GLN A 50 -24.48 31.38 11.84
C GLN A 50 -24.09 32.19 10.61
N LYS A 51 -22.87 32.75 10.60
CA LYS A 51 -22.32 33.49 9.46
C LYS A 51 -22.20 32.60 8.22
N LEU A 52 -21.56 31.44 8.33
CA LEU A 52 -21.37 30.50 7.23
C LEU A 52 -22.69 29.95 6.69
N LYS A 53 -23.69 29.73 7.57
CA LYS A 53 -25.05 29.38 7.14
C LYS A 53 -25.70 30.50 6.33
N LYS A 54 -25.61 31.75 6.80
CA LYS A 54 -26.14 32.93 6.09
C LYS A 54 -25.47 33.10 4.72
N ASP A 55 -24.16 32.87 4.67
CA ASP A 55 -23.33 32.96 3.46
C ASP A 55 -23.50 31.75 2.53
N LYS A 56 -24.33 30.76 2.89
CA LYS A 56 -24.56 29.49 2.16
C LYS A 56 -23.30 28.64 1.93
N ARG A 57 -22.21 28.90 2.66
CA ARG A 57 -20.96 28.14 2.60
C ARG A 57 -21.07 26.72 3.16
N MET A 58 -22.14 26.42 3.91
CA MET A 58 -22.42 25.09 4.47
C MET A 58 -23.54 24.31 3.74
N ALA A 59 -23.92 24.75 2.53
CA ALA A 59 -24.93 24.07 1.71
C ALA A 59 -24.39 22.73 1.18
N GLY A 60 -25.28 21.75 0.96
CA GLY A 60 -24.89 20.41 0.50
C GLY A 60 -24.82 19.36 1.61
N SER A 61 -24.39 18.16 1.24
CA SER A 61 -24.12 17.04 2.15
C SER A 61 -22.86 17.32 2.95
N HIS A 62 -22.69 16.76 4.16
CA HIS A 62 -21.38 16.83 4.85
C HIS A 62 -20.29 16.05 4.10
N TRP A 63 -20.67 15.06 3.29
CA TRP A 63 -19.73 14.32 2.45
C TRP A 63 -19.03 15.21 1.41
N ASP A 64 -19.70 16.26 0.92
CA ASP A 64 -19.13 17.25 -0.01
C ASP A 64 -17.99 18.08 0.64
N PHE A 65 -17.87 18.00 1.98
CA PHE A 65 -16.90 18.77 2.76
C PHE A 65 -15.68 17.96 3.21
N VAL A 66 -15.59 16.66 2.89
CA VAL A 66 -14.41 15.83 3.25
C VAL A 66 -13.14 16.39 2.62
N ASN A 67 -13.24 16.79 1.34
CA ASN A 67 -12.14 17.30 0.54
C ASN A 67 -12.34 18.77 0.12
N SER A 68 -13.28 19.48 0.74
CA SER A 68 -13.50 20.89 0.46
C SER A 68 -12.30 21.75 0.86
N PRO A 69 -11.90 22.73 0.04
CA PRO A 69 -10.88 23.70 0.42
C PRO A 69 -11.37 24.69 1.50
N ASP A 70 -12.69 24.81 1.72
CA ASP A 70 -13.26 25.63 2.78
C ASP A 70 -13.23 24.89 4.13
N LEU A 71 -12.04 24.80 4.72
CA LEU A 71 -11.79 24.04 5.95
C LEU A 71 -12.59 24.55 7.17
N GLU A 72 -12.92 25.85 7.19
CA GLU A 72 -13.75 26.45 8.25
C GLU A 72 -15.19 25.92 8.16
N ALA A 73 -15.79 25.98 6.96
CA ALA A 73 -17.13 25.43 6.73
C ALA A 73 -17.13 23.91 6.90
N ALA A 74 -16.08 23.22 6.43
CA ALA A 74 -15.94 21.79 6.58
C ALA A 74 -15.92 21.36 8.04
N PHE A 75 -15.11 22.03 8.88
CA PHE A 75 -15.03 21.72 10.31
C PHE A 75 -16.39 21.86 10.98
N LEU A 76 -17.06 22.99 10.80
CA LEU A 76 -18.37 23.24 11.41
C LEU A 76 -19.46 22.30 10.86
N LYS A 77 -19.38 21.94 9.57
CA LYS A 77 -20.32 21.01 8.92
C LYS A 77 -20.16 19.61 9.49
N TRP A 78 -18.93 19.11 9.58
CA TRP A 78 -18.64 17.80 10.14
C TRP A 78 -18.90 17.74 11.63
N ALA A 79 -18.39 18.69 12.42
CA ALA A 79 -18.58 18.70 13.87
C ALA A 79 -20.07 18.80 14.29
N SER A 80 -20.94 19.27 13.40
CA SER A 80 -22.40 19.33 13.63
C SER A 80 -23.22 18.31 12.83
N SER A 81 -22.58 17.36 12.15
CA SER A 81 -23.27 16.36 11.33
C SER A 81 -24.05 15.34 12.16
N THR A 82 -24.93 14.61 11.50
CA THR A 82 -25.78 13.56 12.09
C THR A 82 -25.13 12.17 12.04
N GLU A 83 -23.87 12.07 11.61
CA GLU A 83 -23.13 10.81 11.59
C GLU A 83 -22.90 10.28 13.01
N PRO A 84 -22.73 8.94 13.18
CA PRO A 84 -22.31 8.37 14.46
C PRO A 84 -21.08 9.07 15.02
N GLU A 85 -21.04 9.27 16.34
CA GLU A 85 -20.02 10.07 17.05
C GLU A 85 -18.58 9.74 16.62
N GLY A 86 -18.21 8.45 16.51
CA GLY A 86 -16.87 8.05 16.10
C GLY A 86 -16.53 8.46 14.67
N VAL A 87 -17.45 8.28 13.72
CA VAL A 87 -17.30 8.70 12.31
C VAL A 87 -17.17 10.21 12.24
N ARG A 88 -18.05 10.93 12.94
CA ARG A 88 -18.03 12.39 13.03
C ARG A 88 -16.67 12.90 13.52
N LEU A 89 -16.18 12.34 14.63
CA LEU A 89 -14.89 12.71 15.20
C LEU A 89 -13.72 12.41 14.27
N TYR A 90 -13.78 11.33 13.48
CA TYR A 90 -12.71 10.98 12.56
C TYR A 90 -12.56 12.03 11.47
N TYR A 91 -13.66 12.41 10.82
CA TYR A 91 -13.64 13.43 9.77
C TYR A 91 -13.40 14.84 10.33
N THR A 92 -13.90 15.15 11.53
CA THR A 92 -13.48 16.37 12.25
C THR A 92 -11.97 16.37 12.48
N GLY A 93 -11.39 15.25 12.91
CA GLY A 93 -9.94 15.07 13.05
C GLY A 93 -9.18 15.27 11.73
N LEU A 94 -9.69 14.71 10.63
CA LEU A 94 -9.12 14.84 9.29
C LEU A 94 -9.09 16.30 8.82
N ILE A 95 -10.16 17.06 9.06
CA ILE A 95 -10.23 18.48 8.68
C ILE A 95 -9.30 19.33 9.55
N LEU A 96 -9.22 19.04 10.85
CA LEU A 96 -8.27 19.69 11.75
C LEU A 96 -6.83 19.42 11.34
N GLU A 97 -6.53 18.20 10.88
CA GLU A 97 -5.22 17.83 10.31
C GLU A 97 -4.92 18.65 9.05
N LYS A 98 -5.84 18.68 8.08
CA LYS A 98 -5.72 19.49 6.86
C LYS A 98 -5.55 20.98 7.16
N SER A 99 -6.10 21.46 8.29
CA SER A 99 -5.98 22.84 8.77
C SER A 99 -4.65 23.14 9.51
N GLY A 100 -3.75 22.16 9.64
CA GLY A 100 -2.51 22.29 10.41
C GLY A 100 -2.72 22.29 11.94
N LEU A 101 -3.94 22.04 12.43
CA LEU A 101 -4.30 22.01 13.85
C LEU A 101 -4.02 20.62 14.46
N LEU A 102 -2.79 20.15 14.30
CA LEU A 102 -2.37 18.78 14.60
C LEU A 102 -2.69 18.33 16.03
N LYS A 103 -2.50 19.20 17.02
CA LYS A 103 -2.85 18.88 18.42
C LYS A 103 -4.35 18.68 18.61
N SER A 104 -5.19 19.39 17.87
CA SER A 104 -6.65 19.22 17.92
C SER A 104 -7.08 17.97 17.14
N ALA A 105 -6.45 17.68 16.01
CA ALA A 105 -6.65 16.43 15.27
C ALA A 105 -6.37 15.21 16.15
N ILE A 106 -5.21 15.17 16.83
CA ILE A 106 -4.86 14.10 17.77
C ILE A 106 -5.89 13.96 18.90
N LYS A 107 -6.44 15.07 19.41
CA LYS A 107 -7.50 15.02 20.43
C LYS A 107 -8.79 14.41 19.88
N ALA A 108 -9.17 14.74 18.64
CA ALA A 108 -10.34 14.19 17.98
C ALA A 108 -10.18 12.68 17.79
N TYR A 109 -9.05 12.22 17.24
CA TYR A 109 -8.75 10.81 17.08
C TYR A 109 -8.68 10.06 18.42
N TYR A 110 -8.02 10.63 19.43
CA TYR A 110 -7.93 9.97 20.73
C TYR A 110 -9.29 9.93 21.46
N SER A 111 -10.17 10.89 21.22
CA SER A 111 -11.55 10.86 21.73
C SER A 111 -12.31 9.65 21.19
N ILE A 112 -12.08 9.25 19.92
CA ILE A 112 -12.62 8.01 19.35
C ILE A 112 -12.10 6.80 20.12
N VAL A 113 -10.78 6.70 20.32
CA VAL A 113 -10.15 5.58 21.05
C VAL A 113 -10.69 5.48 22.49
N ALA A 114 -10.85 6.61 23.17
CA ALA A 114 -11.30 6.64 24.56
C ALA A 114 -12.80 6.30 24.71
N HIS A 115 -13.66 6.87 23.86
CA HIS A 115 -15.11 6.85 24.06
C HIS A 115 -15.88 5.96 23.09
N TYR A 116 -15.35 5.76 21.88
CA TYR A 116 -16.04 5.10 20.78
C TYR A 116 -15.13 4.08 20.05
N PRO A 117 -14.41 3.19 20.78
CA PRO A 117 -13.43 2.31 20.15
C PRO A 117 -14.06 1.32 19.17
N GLY A 118 -15.31 0.95 19.38
CA GLY A 118 -16.10 0.09 18.50
C GLY A 118 -16.95 0.84 17.46
N ALA A 119 -16.68 2.12 17.21
CA ALA A 119 -17.38 2.85 16.17
C ALA A 119 -17.08 2.24 14.79
N ILE A 120 -18.14 2.10 13.99
CA ILE A 120 -18.11 1.53 12.65
C ILE A 120 -18.56 2.60 11.67
N GLY A 121 -17.80 2.77 10.60
CA GLY A 121 -18.24 3.37 9.34
C GLY A 121 -18.30 2.32 8.24
N TRP A 122 -18.62 2.73 7.02
CA TRP A 122 -18.77 1.82 5.88
C TRP A 122 -17.87 2.23 4.74
N THR A 123 -17.21 1.26 4.12
CA THR A 123 -16.42 1.49 2.90
C THR A 123 -17.32 1.61 1.68
N TYR A 124 -16.74 1.96 0.54
CA TYR A 124 -17.44 1.95 -0.76
C TYR A 124 -18.07 0.59 -1.08
N TRP A 125 -17.36 -0.51 -0.76
CA TRP A 125 -17.82 -1.89 -0.96
C TRP A 125 -18.79 -2.37 0.11
N HIS A 126 -19.27 -1.47 0.98
CA HIS A 126 -20.16 -1.76 2.09
C HIS A 126 -19.60 -2.79 3.10
N THR A 127 -18.27 -2.81 3.25
CA THR A 127 -17.61 -3.57 4.31
C THR A 127 -17.44 -2.71 5.57
N PRO A 128 -17.47 -3.31 6.78
CA PRO A 128 -17.24 -2.57 8.02
C PRO A 128 -15.87 -1.90 8.07
N TRP A 129 -15.85 -0.62 8.43
CA TRP A 129 -14.62 0.13 8.68
C TRP A 129 -14.55 0.53 10.16
N TYR A 130 -13.63 -0.10 10.90
CA TYR A 130 -13.47 0.13 12.33
C TYR A 130 -12.70 1.41 12.62
N VAL A 131 -13.45 2.47 12.93
CA VAL A 131 -12.96 3.84 13.06
C VAL A 131 -11.93 3.97 14.19
N GLY A 132 -12.09 3.22 15.28
CA GLY A 132 -11.14 3.21 16.38
C GLY A 132 -9.74 2.73 15.97
N GLN A 133 -9.65 1.69 15.13
CA GLN A 133 -8.37 1.22 14.59
C GLN A 133 -7.73 2.26 13.67
N ALA A 134 -8.53 2.89 12.80
CA ALA A 134 -8.06 3.96 11.92
C ALA A 134 -7.58 5.18 12.71
N ALA A 135 -8.27 5.55 13.80
CA ALA A 135 -7.88 6.65 14.68
C ALA A 135 -6.51 6.41 15.34
N ILE A 136 -6.23 5.18 15.81
CA ILE A 136 -4.89 4.81 16.32
C ILE A 136 -3.83 4.99 15.24
N ALA A 137 -4.09 4.51 14.02
CA ALA A 137 -3.16 4.62 12.90
C ALA A 137 -2.88 6.10 12.55
N LYS A 138 -3.91 6.95 12.49
CA LYS A 138 -3.76 8.40 12.26
C LYS A 138 -2.96 9.09 13.38
N ILE A 139 -3.19 8.76 14.65
CA ILE A 139 -2.38 9.32 15.75
C ILE A 139 -0.91 8.92 15.57
N SER A 140 -0.62 7.65 15.38
CA SER A 140 0.75 7.16 15.19
C SER A 140 1.44 7.82 14.00
N PHE A 141 0.73 7.98 12.87
CA PHE A 141 1.22 8.68 11.69
C PHE A 141 1.57 10.15 11.99
N LEU A 142 0.66 10.90 12.62
CA LEU A 142 0.90 12.30 12.96
C LEU A 142 2.08 12.46 13.91
N LEU A 143 2.20 11.60 14.92
CA LEU A 143 3.32 11.65 15.87
C LEU A 143 4.67 11.30 15.22
N LYS A 144 4.67 10.42 14.23
CA LYS A 144 5.86 10.07 13.44
C LYS A 144 6.28 11.21 12.53
N ARG A 145 5.33 11.84 11.82
CA ARG A 145 5.60 12.95 10.89
C ARG A 145 5.91 14.27 11.60
N HIS A 146 5.43 14.44 12.84
CA HIS A 146 5.57 15.65 13.62
C HIS A 146 6.25 15.40 14.99
N PRO A 147 7.53 14.96 15.01
CA PRO A 147 8.25 14.68 16.24
C PRO A 147 8.42 15.92 17.15
N GLU A 148 8.31 17.13 16.60
CA GLU A 148 8.29 18.40 17.33
C GLU A 148 7.12 18.51 18.32
N LEU A 149 6.07 17.71 18.16
CA LEU A 149 4.99 17.62 19.14
C LEU A 149 5.48 17.05 20.49
N GLY A 150 6.58 16.29 20.48
CA GLY A 150 7.18 15.68 21.68
C GLY A 150 6.24 14.69 22.36
N LEU A 151 5.47 13.93 21.58
CA LEU A 151 4.48 12.98 22.09
C LEU A 151 4.73 11.58 21.55
N ARG A 152 4.26 10.58 22.31
CA ARG A 152 4.21 9.18 21.90
C ARG A 152 2.88 8.58 22.33
N LEU A 153 2.28 7.76 21.47
CA LEU A 153 1.20 6.85 21.85
C LEU A 153 1.81 5.47 22.12
N SER A 154 1.65 4.96 23.34
CA SER A 154 2.12 3.63 23.75
C SER A 154 0.94 2.70 24.01
N GLU A 155 1.10 1.42 23.67
CA GLU A 155 0.17 0.32 24.01
C GLU A 155 -1.26 0.37 23.44
N ALA A 156 -1.60 1.45 22.72
CA ALA A 156 -2.94 1.63 22.16
C ALA A 156 -3.27 0.55 21.13
N ARG A 157 -4.39 -0.13 21.34
CA ARG A 157 -4.82 -1.25 20.54
C ARG A 157 -6.32 -1.50 20.63
N ILE A 158 -6.95 -1.72 19.47
CA ILE A 158 -8.33 -2.16 19.38
C ILE A 158 -8.36 -3.43 18.53
N ARG A 159 -8.74 -4.56 19.14
CA ARG A 159 -8.96 -5.83 18.45
C ARG A 159 -10.46 -6.02 18.26
N ILE A 160 -10.85 -6.37 17.03
CA ILE A 160 -12.22 -6.76 16.70
C ILE A 160 -12.21 -8.26 16.47
N VAL A 161 -12.71 -9.02 17.42
CA VAL A 161 -12.90 -10.46 17.23
C VAL A 161 -14.13 -10.66 16.35
N ASN A 162 -14.03 -11.54 15.36
CA ASN A 162 -14.99 -11.78 14.27
C ASN A 162 -15.11 -10.67 13.21
N GLY A 163 -14.33 -9.58 13.29
CA GLY A 163 -14.43 -8.42 12.40
C GLY A 163 -13.81 -8.57 11.00
N TYR A 164 -13.91 -9.76 10.41
CA TYR A 164 -13.40 -10.06 9.06
C TYR A 164 -14.50 -10.36 8.05
N ASP A 165 -15.76 -10.41 8.48
CA ASP A 165 -16.93 -10.50 7.61
C ASP A 165 -17.79 -9.23 7.74
N ASN A 166 -18.97 -9.23 7.09
CA ASN A 166 -19.87 -8.08 7.10
C ASN A 166 -20.91 -8.15 8.24
N ASP A 167 -20.92 -9.20 9.07
CA ASP A 167 -21.85 -9.38 10.17
C ASP A 167 -21.34 -8.74 11.47
N ILE A 168 -21.53 -7.43 11.56
CA ILE A 168 -21.13 -6.65 12.75
C ILE A 168 -21.88 -7.04 14.03
N SER A 169 -22.94 -7.84 13.95
CA SER A 169 -23.74 -8.21 15.13
C SER A 169 -23.03 -9.20 16.04
N ASN A 170 -22.03 -9.91 15.51
CA ASN A 170 -21.24 -10.90 16.21
C ASN A 170 -19.86 -10.38 16.67
N ASP A 171 -19.55 -9.11 16.37
CA ASP A 171 -18.26 -8.47 16.67
C ASP A 171 -18.05 -8.27 18.17
N ILE A 172 -16.84 -8.58 18.64
CA ILE A 172 -16.41 -8.31 20.02
C ILE A 172 -15.22 -7.35 20.02
N ILE A 173 -15.42 -6.18 20.62
CA ILE A 173 -14.44 -5.09 20.65
C ILE A 173 -13.61 -5.16 21.92
N ILE A 174 -12.34 -5.53 21.80
CA ILE A 174 -11.39 -5.57 22.90
C ILE A 174 -10.47 -4.34 22.80
N THR A 175 -10.53 -3.47 23.79
CA THR A 175 -9.88 -2.15 23.73
C THR A 175 -8.83 -1.96 24.82
N ASN A 176 -7.63 -1.61 24.40
CA ASN A 176 -6.65 -0.92 25.21
C ASN A 176 -6.48 0.51 24.63
N PRO A 177 -6.90 1.57 25.34
CA PRO A 177 -6.79 2.93 24.80
C PRO A 177 -5.34 3.42 24.72
N GLY A 178 -4.40 2.71 25.36
CA GLY A 178 -3.00 3.09 25.46
C GLY A 178 -2.79 4.36 26.29
N LYS A 179 -1.60 4.92 26.19
CA LYS A 179 -1.21 6.17 26.87
C LYS A 179 -0.57 7.14 25.90
N LEU A 180 -1.11 8.34 25.84
CA LEU A 180 -0.51 9.44 25.09
C LEU A 180 0.41 10.24 26.02
N GLU A 181 1.71 10.03 25.89
CA GLU A 181 2.73 10.49 26.82
C GLU A 181 3.58 11.61 26.22
N LYS A 182 4.09 12.50 27.08
CA LYS A 182 5.11 13.48 26.68
C LYS A 182 6.47 12.80 26.70
N ILE A 183 7.22 13.01 25.63
CA ILE A 183 8.62 12.61 25.49
C ILE A 183 9.47 13.81 25.05
N SER A 184 10.79 13.71 25.17
CA SER A 184 11.65 14.75 24.62
C SER A 184 11.54 14.76 23.08
N VAL A 185 11.64 15.94 22.46
CA VAL A 185 11.66 16.08 21.00
C VAL A 185 12.84 15.29 20.39
N GLN A 186 13.97 15.22 21.10
CA GLN A 186 15.10 14.40 20.70
C GLN A 186 14.73 12.91 20.64
N THR A 187 14.04 12.40 21.67
CA THR A 187 13.55 11.02 21.68
C THR A 187 12.54 10.78 20.56
N ALA A 188 11.62 11.71 20.32
CA ALA A 188 10.64 11.61 19.25
C ALA A 188 11.32 11.55 17.86
N ASN A 189 12.32 12.40 17.63
CA ASN A 189 13.11 12.41 16.40
C ASN A 189 13.89 11.11 16.16
N ILE A 190 14.36 10.45 17.23
CA ILE A 190 15.03 9.15 17.10
C ILE A 190 14.01 8.07 16.73
N LEU A 191 12.82 8.09 17.34
CA LEU A 191 11.77 7.11 17.07
C LEU A 191 11.12 7.28 15.69
N SER A 192 11.10 8.49 15.13
CA SER A 192 10.51 8.75 13.81
C SER A 192 11.40 8.28 12.65
N LYS A 193 12.71 8.15 12.87
CA LYS A 193 13.67 7.71 11.85
C LYS A 193 13.63 6.19 11.67
N VAL A 194 12.87 5.74 10.67
CA VAL A 194 12.78 4.32 10.26
C VAL A 194 14.17 3.70 10.02
N LYS A 195 15.10 4.46 9.41
CA LYS A 195 16.47 3.99 9.10
C LYS A 195 17.29 3.54 10.32
N ASP A 196 17.18 4.23 11.45
CA ASP A 196 17.94 3.91 12.67
C ASP A 196 17.44 2.61 13.31
N VAL A 197 16.22 2.19 12.98
CA VAL A 197 15.62 0.90 13.35
C VAL A 197 16.07 -0.22 12.41
N PHE A 198 16.30 0.09 11.12
CA PHE A 198 16.79 -0.85 10.12
C PHE A 198 18.27 -1.19 10.26
N GLY A 199 19.13 -0.23 10.61
CA GLY A 199 20.58 -0.49 10.82
C GLY A 199 20.88 -1.51 11.93
N LYS A 200 19.91 -1.84 12.79
CA LYS A 200 20.01 -2.86 13.84
C LYS A 200 19.53 -4.26 13.41
N ILE A 201 19.03 -4.42 12.18
CA ILE A 201 18.59 -5.71 11.60
C ILE A 201 19.76 -6.70 11.48
N ALA A 202 21.00 -6.21 11.37
CA ALA A 202 22.21 -7.00 11.19
C ALA A 202 22.75 -7.69 12.48
N ARG A 203 21.90 -8.00 13.47
CA ARG A 203 22.29 -9.00 14.49
C ARG A 203 21.86 -10.37 13.98
N LYS A 204 22.76 -11.36 14.03
CA LYS A 204 22.42 -12.78 13.81
C LYS A 204 21.22 -13.14 14.69
N LYS A 205 20.01 -13.12 14.13
CA LYS A 205 18.81 -13.58 14.81
C LYS A 205 18.77 -15.09 14.66
N GLU A 206 18.47 -15.77 15.76
CA GLU A 206 18.30 -17.21 15.74
C GLU A 206 17.01 -17.57 15.00
N ILE A 207 17.13 -18.47 14.02
CA ILE A 207 16.02 -18.92 13.20
C ILE A 207 15.19 -19.93 14.01
N LYS A 208 13.88 -19.69 14.10
CA LYS A 208 12.90 -20.58 14.72
C LYS A 208 12.37 -21.61 13.72
N LYS A 209 12.11 -21.19 12.48
CA LYS A 209 11.56 -22.04 11.41
C LYS A 209 11.97 -21.52 10.04
N ILE A 210 12.15 -22.44 9.09
CA ILE A 210 12.27 -22.17 7.65
C ILE A 210 11.07 -22.78 6.93
N VAL A 211 10.58 -22.09 5.91
CA VAL A 211 9.59 -22.57 4.93
C VAL A 211 10.23 -22.50 3.54
N GLY A 212 10.07 -23.56 2.75
CA GLY A 212 10.72 -23.74 1.45
C GLY A 212 12.01 -24.58 1.56
N GLU A 213 12.27 -25.43 0.58
CA GLU A 213 13.48 -26.28 0.51
C GLU A 213 14.55 -25.71 -0.44
N GLY A 214 14.15 -24.79 -1.33
CA GLY A 214 14.99 -24.26 -2.40
C GLY A 214 15.74 -22.99 -2.04
N LYS A 215 16.08 -22.22 -3.07
CA LYS A 215 16.84 -20.96 -2.95
C LYS A 215 16.03 -19.82 -2.35
N VAL A 216 14.70 -19.87 -2.49
CA VAL A 216 13.80 -18.87 -1.91
C VAL A 216 13.13 -19.46 -0.68
N GLN A 217 13.37 -18.86 0.47
CA GLN A 217 12.91 -19.36 1.76
C GLN A 217 12.26 -18.26 2.58
N LEU A 218 11.38 -18.64 3.50
CA LEU A 218 10.85 -17.74 4.53
C LEU A 218 11.40 -18.18 5.87
N ALA A 219 12.18 -17.31 6.50
CA ALA A 219 12.69 -17.50 7.85
C ALA A 219 11.79 -16.80 8.86
N GLN A 220 11.28 -17.56 9.82
CA GLN A 220 10.73 -17.01 11.07
C GLN A 220 11.84 -17.05 12.13
N TYR A 221 12.13 -15.93 12.77
CA TYR A 221 13.11 -15.83 13.87
C TYR A 221 12.46 -16.06 15.24
N GLN A 222 13.28 -16.24 16.28
CA GLN A 222 12.82 -16.44 17.67
C GLN A 222 12.00 -15.26 18.23
N ASP A 223 12.19 -14.04 17.71
CA ASP A 223 11.37 -12.87 18.06
C ASP A 223 10.04 -12.82 17.28
N SER A 224 9.71 -13.88 16.53
CA SER A 224 8.58 -14.01 15.62
C SER A 224 8.60 -13.05 14.42
N SER A 225 9.73 -12.41 14.13
CA SER A 225 9.87 -11.69 12.86
C SER A 225 10.05 -12.64 11.68
N TRP A 226 9.56 -12.23 10.51
CA TRP A 226 9.68 -12.94 9.25
C TRP A 226 10.65 -12.23 8.30
N GLN A 227 11.34 -13.00 7.46
CA GLN A 227 12.27 -12.49 6.45
C GLN A 227 12.28 -13.45 5.25
N VAL A 228 12.21 -12.92 4.03
CA VAL A 228 12.52 -13.69 2.83
C VAL A 228 14.03 -13.84 2.74
N LEU A 229 14.50 -15.04 2.45
CA LEU A 229 15.89 -15.34 2.11
C LEU A 229 15.94 -15.76 0.64
N VAL A 230 16.90 -15.22 -0.11
CA VAL A 230 17.21 -15.62 -1.48
C VAL A 230 18.68 -16.02 -1.52
N ASP A 231 18.96 -17.26 -1.89
CA ASP A 231 20.31 -17.85 -1.85
C ASP A 231 20.96 -17.72 -0.45
N GLY A 232 20.13 -17.79 0.61
CA GLY A 232 20.55 -17.67 2.01
C GLY A 232 20.69 -16.23 2.53
N GLU A 233 20.58 -15.22 1.67
CA GLU A 233 20.73 -13.81 2.03
C GLU A 233 19.38 -13.12 2.24
N PRO A 234 19.27 -12.17 3.20
CA PRO A 234 18.05 -11.39 3.40
C PRO A 234 17.60 -10.66 2.14
N PHE A 235 16.33 -10.82 1.80
CA PHE A 235 15.69 -10.23 0.64
C PHE A 235 14.43 -9.45 1.05
N VAL A 236 14.30 -8.22 0.57
CA VAL A 236 13.10 -7.39 0.73
C VAL A 236 12.44 -7.25 -0.63
N VAL A 237 11.16 -7.59 -0.74
CA VAL A 237 10.42 -7.47 -2.01
C VAL A 237 10.18 -5.99 -2.32
N LYS A 238 10.89 -5.48 -3.34
CA LYS A 238 10.79 -4.11 -3.88
C LYS A 238 10.23 -4.23 -5.30
N ALA A 239 8.91 -4.24 -5.42
CA ALA A 239 8.26 -4.69 -6.64
C ALA A 239 7.25 -3.71 -7.20
N VAL A 240 6.92 -3.92 -8.48
CA VAL A 240 5.85 -3.24 -9.21
C VAL A 240 5.03 -4.26 -9.99
N THR A 241 3.77 -3.95 -10.27
CA THR A 241 3.05 -4.60 -11.37
C THR A 241 3.55 -4.03 -12.70
N TYR A 242 3.64 -4.89 -13.72
CA TYR A 242 4.15 -4.49 -15.04
C TYR A 242 3.42 -5.20 -16.16
N ALA A 243 2.66 -4.43 -16.94
CA ALA A 243 2.01 -4.84 -18.17
C ALA A 243 1.83 -3.60 -19.06
N PRO A 244 2.90 -3.10 -19.70
CA PRO A 244 2.81 -1.86 -20.44
C PRO A 244 1.82 -2.03 -21.60
N THR A 245 0.87 -1.09 -21.69
CA THR A 245 -0.19 -1.15 -22.70
C THR A 245 -0.10 0.05 -23.62
N LYS A 246 -0.20 -0.18 -24.94
CA LYS A 246 -0.26 0.93 -25.91
C LYS A 246 -1.61 1.63 -25.83
N ILE A 247 -1.59 2.95 -25.87
CA ILE A 247 -2.81 3.77 -25.89
C ILE A 247 -3.69 3.33 -27.07
N GLY A 248 -4.98 3.17 -26.80
CA GLY A 248 -5.98 2.64 -27.74
C GLY A 248 -6.19 1.13 -27.66
N GLN A 249 -5.35 0.39 -26.92
CA GLN A 249 -5.61 -1.03 -26.65
C GLN A 249 -6.46 -1.21 -25.39
N SER A 250 -7.37 -2.20 -25.40
CA SER A 250 -8.23 -2.53 -24.27
C SER A 250 -8.55 -4.03 -24.23
N PRO A 251 -8.63 -4.65 -23.04
CA PRO A 251 -9.15 -6.01 -22.91
C PRO A 251 -10.65 -6.08 -23.25
N ASP A 252 -11.43 -5.04 -22.96
CA ASP A 252 -12.88 -4.99 -23.23
C ASP A 252 -13.19 -4.96 -24.73
N GLU A 253 -12.32 -4.31 -25.51
CA GLU A 253 -12.41 -4.27 -26.97
C GLU A 253 -11.72 -5.45 -27.66
N GLY A 254 -11.04 -6.32 -26.89
CA GLY A 254 -10.25 -7.43 -27.42
C GLY A 254 -9.00 -7.00 -28.20
N THR A 255 -8.58 -5.73 -28.08
CA THR A 255 -7.44 -5.14 -28.79
C THR A 255 -6.14 -5.21 -27.98
N LEU A 256 -6.20 -5.57 -26.70
CA LEU A 256 -5.04 -5.75 -25.84
C LEU A 256 -4.12 -6.86 -26.37
N GLY A 257 -2.91 -6.48 -26.76
CA GLY A 257 -1.89 -7.38 -27.26
C GLY A 257 -1.13 -8.10 -26.14
N ASN A 258 0.06 -8.60 -26.47
CA ASN A 258 0.96 -9.22 -25.51
C ASN A 258 2.26 -8.41 -25.49
N TRP A 259 2.40 -7.54 -24.48
CA TRP A 259 3.54 -6.64 -24.34
C TRP A 259 4.90 -7.34 -24.38
N MET A 260 4.97 -8.64 -24.07
CA MET A 260 6.20 -9.44 -24.13
C MET A 260 6.62 -9.83 -25.55
N ARG A 261 5.85 -9.42 -26.57
CA ARG A 261 6.05 -9.75 -27.99
C ARG A 261 5.78 -8.57 -28.93
N GLU A 262 5.37 -7.42 -28.40
CA GLU A 262 5.05 -6.26 -29.22
C GLU A 262 6.32 -5.54 -29.69
N ASP A 263 6.39 -5.35 -31.01
CA ASP A 263 7.44 -4.64 -31.75
C ASP A 263 6.74 -3.79 -32.82
N PHE A 264 6.12 -2.69 -32.38
CA PHE A 264 5.32 -1.78 -33.20
C PHE A 264 6.17 -1.03 -34.22
N ASN A 265 7.46 -0.81 -33.95
CA ASN A 265 8.37 -0.12 -34.86
C ASN A 265 9.20 -1.07 -35.75
N GLN A 266 9.03 -2.39 -35.59
CA GLN A 266 9.61 -3.46 -36.40
C GLN A 266 11.14 -3.46 -36.38
N ASN A 267 11.75 -3.10 -35.25
CA ASN A 267 13.21 -3.04 -35.12
C ASN A 267 13.81 -4.34 -34.54
N GLY A 268 12.98 -5.35 -34.26
CA GLY A 268 13.37 -6.63 -33.69
C GLY A 268 13.53 -6.63 -32.18
N LYS A 269 13.11 -5.58 -31.48
CA LYS A 269 13.11 -5.47 -30.01
C LYS A 269 11.70 -5.32 -29.48
N ILE A 270 11.50 -5.81 -28.27
CA ILE A 270 10.23 -5.66 -27.57
C ILE A 270 10.14 -4.25 -27.00
N ASP A 271 9.12 -3.50 -27.42
CA ASP A 271 9.09 -2.03 -27.30
C ASP A 271 9.18 -1.53 -25.86
N GLY A 272 8.31 -1.98 -24.97
CA GLY A 272 8.30 -1.53 -23.57
C GLY A 272 9.61 -1.83 -22.83
N PRO A 273 10.02 -3.12 -22.74
CA PRO A 273 11.23 -3.53 -22.05
C PRO A 273 12.53 -2.88 -22.54
N TYR A 274 12.69 -2.69 -23.84
CA TYR A 274 13.98 -2.35 -24.45
C TYR A 274 14.01 -1.04 -25.24
N ASP A 275 12.86 -0.52 -25.68
CA ASP A 275 12.79 0.57 -26.65
C ASP A 275 12.07 1.83 -26.15
N SER A 276 11.58 1.80 -24.90
CA SER A 276 11.06 2.99 -24.25
C SER A 276 12.16 4.02 -24.01
N TYR A 277 11.82 5.30 -24.08
CA TYR A 277 12.76 6.41 -23.88
C TYR A 277 12.15 7.50 -23.01
N LEU A 278 12.98 8.32 -22.38
CA LEU A 278 12.53 9.36 -21.46
C LEU A 278 12.12 10.63 -22.23
N GLU A 279 11.11 11.32 -21.73
CA GLU A 279 10.83 12.68 -22.15
C GLU A 279 12.02 13.62 -21.87
N ASP A 280 12.38 14.45 -22.86
CA ASP A 280 13.34 15.53 -22.73
C ASP A 280 12.97 16.47 -21.58
N ASN A 281 13.75 16.43 -20.50
CA ASN A 281 13.82 17.43 -19.42
C ASN A 281 12.47 17.76 -18.73
N PRO A 282 12.01 16.94 -17.76
CA PRO A 282 10.96 17.35 -16.83
C PRO A 282 11.60 18.32 -15.83
N GLY A 283 11.15 19.58 -15.79
CA GLY A 283 11.78 20.68 -15.06
C GLY A 283 12.48 20.32 -13.74
N LYS A 284 13.74 20.77 -13.60
CA LYS A 284 14.40 20.93 -12.30
C LYS A 284 13.44 21.65 -11.34
N PRO A 285 13.18 21.13 -10.12
CA PRO A 285 12.63 21.96 -9.07
C PRO A 285 13.60 23.11 -8.81
N GLU A 286 13.12 24.36 -8.89
CA GLU A 286 13.90 25.51 -8.46
C GLU A 286 14.13 25.41 -6.94
N GLY A 287 15.34 24.99 -6.57
CA GLY A 287 16.08 25.42 -5.39
C GLY A 287 15.43 25.25 -4.01
N ASP A 288 15.77 24.16 -3.33
CA ASP A 288 15.92 24.18 -1.87
C ASP A 288 17.40 24.31 -1.53
N GLY A 289 17.82 25.54 -1.26
CA GLY A 289 19.17 25.85 -0.80
C GLY A 289 19.41 25.33 0.60
N LEU A 290 19.98 24.13 0.73
CA LEU A 290 20.61 23.64 1.97
C LEU A 290 21.67 22.58 1.64
N LEU A 291 22.70 22.94 0.89
CA LEU A 291 23.98 22.25 0.93
C LEU A 291 25.09 23.28 1.12
N SER A 292 25.63 23.29 2.33
CA SER A 292 26.73 24.15 2.76
C SER A 292 27.96 23.96 1.87
N ASP A 293 28.44 25.06 1.29
CA ASP A 293 29.74 25.16 0.65
C ASP A 293 30.86 24.70 1.59
N LYS A 294 31.53 23.61 1.23
CA LYS A 294 32.92 23.40 1.62
C LYS A 294 33.80 23.69 0.41
N GLN A 295 34.38 24.89 0.43
CA GLN A 295 35.45 25.30 -0.48
C GLN A 295 36.62 24.30 -0.41
N SER A 296 36.98 23.71 -1.54
CA SER A 296 38.25 23.01 -1.73
C SER A 296 39.20 23.92 -2.51
N HIS A 297 40.19 24.47 -1.81
CA HIS A 297 41.39 25.05 -2.42
C HIS A 297 42.18 23.94 -3.16
N LYS A 298 42.51 24.18 -4.42
CA LYS A 298 43.58 23.46 -5.14
C LYS A 298 44.95 23.91 -4.63
N PRO A 299 45.95 23.02 -4.72
CA PRO A 299 47.22 23.42 -5.30
C PRO A 299 47.66 22.50 -6.44
N GLU A 300 48.31 23.12 -7.42
CA GLU A 300 49.00 22.49 -8.54
C GLU A 300 50.33 21.85 -8.10
N GLY A 301 50.77 20.81 -8.80
CA GLY A 301 52.12 20.23 -8.65
C GLY A 301 52.31 18.95 -9.46
N ASP A 302 53.27 19.00 -10.39
CA ASP A 302 53.65 18.00 -11.40
C ASP A 302 54.25 16.68 -10.84
N GLY A 303 54.13 15.57 -11.58
CA GLY A 303 54.97 14.37 -11.36
C GLY A 303 54.51 13.04 -12.00
N LEU A 304 55.07 12.73 -13.18
CA LEU A 304 55.45 11.43 -13.80
C LEU A 304 54.91 10.06 -13.29
N LEU A 305 54.38 9.28 -14.26
CA LEU A 305 54.47 7.83 -14.54
C LEU A 305 54.18 6.77 -13.45
N SER A 306 53.16 5.93 -13.68
CA SER A 306 53.34 4.51 -14.08
C SER A 306 52.01 3.73 -14.12
N ASP A 307 51.91 2.85 -15.12
CA ASP A 307 50.81 1.93 -15.38
C ASP A 307 50.53 0.96 -14.23
N LYS A 308 49.25 0.77 -13.89
CA LYS A 308 48.65 -0.54 -13.58
C LYS A 308 47.13 -0.46 -13.69
N GLN A 309 46.60 -1.13 -14.72
CA GLN A 309 45.18 -1.36 -14.93
C GLN A 309 44.57 -2.15 -13.77
N SER A 310 43.50 -1.60 -13.19
CA SER A 310 42.41 -2.37 -12.61
C SER A 310 41.11 -1.62 -12.91
N HIS A 311 40.38 -2.08 -13.93
CA HIS A 311 39.06 -1.53 -14.26
C HIS A 311 38.06 -1.90 -13.15
N LYS A 312 37.70 -0.92 -12.33
CA LYS A 312 36.36 -0.82 -11.74
C LYS A 312 35.49 -0.04 -12.74
N PRO A 313 34.24 -0.44 -13.01
CA PRO A 313 33.29 0.49 -13.61
C PRO A 313 32.82 1.45 -12.51
N GLU A 314 33.37 2.66 -12.51
CA GLU A 314 32.72 3.82 -11.93
C GLU A 314 31.67 4.30 -12.92
N GLY A 315 30.42 4.36 -12.46
CA GLY A 315 29.30 4.91 -13.19
C GLY A 315 28.42 5.63 -12.18
N ASP A 316 28.77 6.88 -11.90
CA ASP A 316 27.99 7.77 -11.05
C ASP A 316 26.64 8.01 -11.73
N GLY A 317 25.60 7.37 -11.20
CA GLY A 317 24.26 7.27 -11.78
C GLY A 317 23.43 8.56 -11.69
N LEU A 318 23.84 9.61 -12.39
CA LEU A 318 22.99 10.77 -12.66
C LEU A 318 22.90 10.99 -14.19
N LEU A 319 21.70 10.79 -14.74
CA LEU A 319 21.40 10.99 -16.15
C LEU A 319 21.62 12.47 -16.52
N SER A 320 22.62 12.74 -17.37
CA SER A 320 22.89 14.08 -17.90
C SER A 320 21.97 14.45 -19.09
N ASP A 321 21.60 15.73 -19.19
CA ASP A 321 20.66 16.42 -20.11
C ASP A 321 20.80 16.20 -21.65
N LYS A 322 21.54 15.20 -22.15
CA LYS A 322 21.83 15.03 -23.59
C LYS A 322 21.45 13.67 -24.21
N GLN A 323 20.67 12.83 -23.53
CA GLN A 323 20.34 11.46 -24.00
C GLN A 323 18.87 11.22 -24.38
N SER A 324 18.05 12.25 -24.48
CA SER A 324 16.59 12.17 -24.42
C SER A 324 15.85 11.42 -25.56
N HIS A 325 16.51 11.07 -26.66
CA HIS A 325 15.94 10.19 -27.70
C HIS A 325 16.61 8.82 -27.82
N LYS A 326 17.52 8.48 -26.90
CA LYS A 326 18.11 7.13 -26.89
C LYS A 326 17.17 6.18 -26.16
N PRO A 327 16.86 5.00 -26.74
CA PRO A 327 16.21 3.92 -26.02
C PRO A 327 16.91 3.62 -24.70
N VAL A 328 16.13 3.62 -23.62
CA VAL A 328 16.56 3.22 -22.27
C VAL A 328 15.96 1.85 -21.94
N GLY A 329 14.66 1.67 -22.22
CA GLY A 329 13.91 0.47 -21.91
C GLY A 329 13.38 0.44 -20.47
N ASP A 330 12.15 -0.02 -20.29
CA ASP A 330 11.50 -0.06 -18.99
C ASP A 330 12.25 -0.97 -18.00
N PHE A 331 12.92 -2.03 -18.46
CA PHE A 331 13.73 -2.89 -17.59
C PHE A 331 14.91 -2.12 -16.96
N GLN A 332 15.54 -1.25 -17.74
CA GLN A 332 16.61 -0.39 -17.24
C GLN A 332 16.07 0.70 -16.30
N LEU A 333 14.89 1.27 -16.59
CA LEU A 333 14.22 2.21 -15.71
C LEU A 333 13.84 1.55 -14.36
N MET A 334 13.28 0.34 -14.38
CA MET A 334 13.02 -0.43 -13.17
C MET A 334 14.30 -0.67 -12.36
N LYS A 335 15.41 -1.01 -13.04
CA LYS A 335 16.71 -1.19 -12.39
C LYS A 335 17.19 0.11 -11.73
N TYR A 336 17.06 1.25 -12.40
CA TYR A 336 17.41 2.55 -11.83
C TYR A 336 16.52 2.94 -10.65
N MET A 337 15.24 2.56 -10.66
CA MET A 337 14.34 2.79 -9.53
C MET A 337 14.67 1.89 -8.32
N GLY A 338 15.44 0.82 -8.51
CA GLY A 338 15.75 -0.16 -7.45
C GLY A 338 14.75 -1.31 -7.35
N VAL A 339 13.92 -1.53 -8.38
CA VAL A 339 13.05 -2.71 -8.48
C VAL A 339 13.92 -3.97 -8.49
N ASN A 340 13.53 -4.96 -7.70
CA ASN A 340 14.16 -6.29 -7.70
C ASN A 340 13.18 -7.42 -8.03
N SER A 341 11.89 -7.12 -8.20
CA SER A 341 10.88 -8.13 -8.54
C SER A 341 9.69 -7.50 -9.29
N ILE A 342 9.03 -8.30 -10.14
CA ILE A 342 7.75 -7.94 -10.77
C ILE A 342 6.69 -9.01 -10.51
N ARG A 343 5.41 -8.62 -10.51
CA ARG A 343 4.27 -9.54 -10.41
C ARG A 343 3.61 -9.73 -11.78
N LEU A 344 3.43 -10.99 -12.20
CA LEU A 344 2.76 -11.36 -13.45
C LEU A 344 1.77 -12.51 -13.23
N TYR A 345 0.77 -12.62 -14.10
CA TYR A 345 -0.11 -13.79 -14.18
C TYR A 345 0.19 -14.59 -15.44
N HIS A 346 0.14 -15.91 -15.37
CA HIS A 346 0.49 -16.80 -16.51
C HIS A 346 -0.59 -16.89 -17.60
N HIS A 347 -1.78 -16.34 -17.34
CA HIS A 347 -2.87 -16.16 -18.29
C HIS A 347 -3.52 -14.79 -18.06
N PRO A 348 -4.26 -14.22 -19.04
CA PRO A 348 -4.69 -14.82 -20.31
C PRO A 348 -3.65 -14.82 -21.42
N LYS A 349 -2.53 -14.10 -21.27
CA LYS A 349 -1.47 -14.01 -22.29
C LYS A 349 -0.31 -14.94 -21.93
N GLU A 350 0.25 -15.60 -22.93
CA GLU A 350 1.42 -16.48 -22.78
C GLU A 350 2.66 -15.66 -22.35
N ILE A 351 3.43 -16.19 -21.41
CA ILE A 351 4.66 -15.57 -20.92
C ILE A 351 5.83 -15.87 -21.86
N ASN A 352 6.60 -14.85 -22.23
CA ASN A 352 7.87 -15.02 -22.95
C ASN A 352 9.01 -15.35 -21.96
N LYS A 353 9.37 -16.63 -21.86
CA LYS A 353 10.40 -17.10 -20.92
C LYS A 353 11.80 -16.54 -21.21
N GLU A 354 12.14 -16.35 -22.48
CA GLU A 354 13.46 -15.82 -22.88
C GLU A 354 13.63 -14.36 -22.42
N LEU A 355 12.57 -13.56 -22.59
CA LEU A 355 12.53 -12.19 -22.09
C LEU A 355 12.72 -12.14 -20.56
N LEU A 356 12.03 -13.01 -19.82
CA LEU A 356 12.15 -13.03 -18.35
C LEU A 356 13.51 -13.55 -17.86
N ARG A 357 14.16 -14.44 -18.62
CA ARG A 357 15.56 -14.83 -18.35
C ARG A 357 16.50 -13.64 -18.53
N ASP A 358 16.32 -12.85 -19.59
CA ASP A 358 17.12 -11.63 -19.78
C ASP A 358 16.85 -10.60 -18.68
N LEU A 359 15.58 -10.36 -18.32
CA LEU A 359 15.20 -9.51 -17.18
C LEU A 359 15.99 -9.88 -15.92
N TYR A 360 16.08 -11.17 -15.63
CA TYR A 360 16.80 -11.66 -14.47
C TYR A 360 18.32 -11.61 -14.62
N HIS A 361 18.89 -12.07 -15.72
CA HIS A 361 20.34 -12.14 -15.89
C HIS A 361 20.98 -10.77 -16.07
N THR A 362 20.31 -9.86 -16.77
CA THR A 362 20.83 -8.53 -17.11
C THR A 362 20.53 -7.52 -15.99
N TYR A 363 19.33 -7.57 -15.40
CA TYR A 363 18.88 -6.55 -14.43
C TYR A 363 18.78 -7.08 -13.00
N GLY A 364 18.82 -8.40 -12.79
CA GLY A 364 18.67 -9.02 -11.47
C GLY A 364 17.24 -8.97 -10.93
N ILE A 365 16.25 -8.78 -11.80
CA ILE A 365 14.84 -8.68 -11.42
C ILE A 365 14.20 -10.07 -11.47
N ARG A 366 13.59 -10.48 -10.35
CA ARG A 366 12.87 -11.74 -10.21
C ARG A 366 11.38 -11.59 -10.56
N VAL A 367 10.68 -12.71 -10.68
CA VAL A 367 9.27 -12.74 -11.08
C VAL A 367 8.45 -13.55 -10.09
N MET A 368 7.36 -12.96 -9.63
CA MET A 368 6.29 -13.66 -8.92
C MET A 368 5.23 -14.03 -9.95
N ILE A 369 4.95 -15.32 -10.08
CA ILE A 369 4.05 -15.84 -11.12
C ILE A 369 2.75 -16.27 -10.45
N GLY A 370 1.64 -15.71 -10.93
CA GLY A 370 0.32 -15.95 -10.37
C GLY A 370 -0.65 -16.66 -11.30
N ASP A 371 -1.63 -17.33 -10.69
CA ASP A 371 -2.87 -17.79 -11.32
C ASP A 371 -4.04 -17.04 -10.67
N PHE A 372 -4.97 -16.51 -11.46
CA PHE A 372 -6.16 -15.79 -10.97
C PHE A 372 -7.12 -16.65 -10.14
N LEU A 373 -6.96 -17.97 -10.14
CA LEU A 373 -7.71 -18.92 -9.33
C LEU A 373 -9.23 -18.75 -9.52
N GLY A 374 -9.67 -18.56 -10.76
CA GLY A 374 -11.09 -18.37 -11.08
C GLY A 374 -11.61 -16.93 -10.96
N LYS A 375 -10.81 -15.95 -10.55
CA LYS A 375 -11.18 -14.53 -10.65
C LYS A 375 -11.44 -14.20 -12.13
N TYR A 376 -12.45 -13.37 -12.41
CA TYR A 376 -12.84 -13.02 -13.78
C TYR A 376 -13.25 -14.23 -14.63
N ALA A 377 -13.66 -15.33 -13.97
CA ALA A 377 -13.88 -16.65 -14.56
C ALA A 377 -12.65 -17.33 -15.22
N LEU A 378 -11.46 -16.74 -15.11
CA LEU A 378 -10.23 -17.24 -15.75
C LEU A 378 -9.75 -18.56 -15.13
N GLY A 379 -9.37 -19.51 -15.97
CA GLY A 379 -8.90 -20.85 -15.56
C GLY A 379 -10.01 -21.83 -15.14
N SER A 380 -11.21 -21.34 -14.80
CA SER A 380 -12.32 -22.20 -14.34
C SER A 380 -13.15 -22.84 -15.46
N GLY A 381 -13.21 -22.19 -16.63
CA GLY A 381 -14.14 -22.54 -17.71
C GLY A 381 -15.59 -22.08 -17.48
N ALA A 382 -15.86 -21.37 -16.37
CA ALA A 382 -17.16 -20.80 -16.10
C ALA A 382 -17.47 -19.61 -17.03
N PRO A 383 -18.75 -19.32 -17.33
CA PRO A 383 -19.14 -18.04 -17.93
C PRO A 383 -18.98 -16.90 -16.91
N TRP A 384 -18.93 -15.64 -17.39
CA TRP A 384 -18.84 -14.45 -16.51
C TRP A 384 -19.97 -14.37 -15.46
N ASN A 385 -21.17 -14.80 -15.82
CA ASN A 385 -22.33 -14.91 -14.95
C ASN A 385 -22.93 -16.33 -15.07
N PRO A 386 -23.01 -17.14 -13.99
CA PRO A 386 -22.81 -16.77 -12.58
C PRO A 386 -21.34 -16.63 -12.12
N GLY A 387 -20.36 -16.92 -12.98
CA GLY A 387 -18.94 -16.88 -12.59
C GLY A 387 -18.44 -18.21 -12.04
N THR A 388 -17.19 -18.20 -11.57
CA THR A 388 -16.56 -19.36 -10.93
C THR A 388 -17.28 -19.73 -9.63
N ASP A 389 -17.69 -21.00 -9.53
CA ASP A 389 -18.18 -21.61 -8.29
C ASP A 389 -17.09 -22.48 -7.65
N TYR A 390 -16.59 -22.09 -6.47
CA TYR A 390 -15.57 -22.82 -5.72
C TYR A 390 -16.02 -24.15 -5.12
N ARG A 391 -17.30 -24.54 -5.23
CA ARG A 391 -17.79 -25.90 -4.89
C ARG A 391 -18.07 -26.77 -6.11
N ASN A 392 -18.01 -26.21 -7.32
CA ASN A 392 -18.25 -26.97 -8.54
C ASN A 392 -17.02 -27.83 -8.87
N PRO A 393 -17.16 -29.17 -8.93
CA PRO A 393 -16.02 -30.07 -9.16
C PRO A 393 -15.30 -29.86 -10.49
N GLU A 394 -16.03 -29.47 -11.56
CA GLU A 394 -15.41 -29.24 -12.87
C GLU A 394 -14.61 -27.93 -12.88
N HIS A 395 -15.14 -26.87 -12.27
CA HIS A 395 -14.39 -25.62 -12.12
C HIS A 395 -13.12 -25.83 -11.29
N GLN A 396 -13.22 -26.55 -10.15
CA GLN A 396 -12.07 -26.89 -9.32
C GLN A 396 -11.02 -27.67 -10.11
N LYS A 397 -11.44 -28.68 -10.86
CA LYS A 397 -10.55 -29.49 -11.71
C LYS A 397 -9.83 -28.62 -12.76
N ASN A 398 -10.55 -27.75 -13.45
CA ASN A 398 -9.97 -26.87 -14.47
C ASN A 398 -8.97 -25.88 -13.87
N MET A 399 -9.30 -25.27 -12.72
CA MET A 399 -8.40 -24.36 -12.03
C MET A 399 -7.14 -25.07 -11.48
N LEU A 400 -7.28 -26.28 -10.93
CA LEU A 400 -6.11 -27.07 -10.50
C LEU A 400 -5.22 -27.47 -11.68
N GLU A 401 -5.81 -27.74 -12.85
CA GLU A 401 -5.05 -28.01 -14.07
C GLU A 401 -4.34 -26.74 -14.58
N SER A 402 -4.98 -25.57 -14.48
CA SER A 402 -4.34 -24.28 -14.77
C SER A 402 -3.11 -24.04 -13.87
N VAL A 403 -3.28 -24.22 -12.55
CA VAL A 403 -2.20 -24.10 -11.56
C VAL A 403 -1.08 -25.12 -11.83
N ARG A 404 -1.42 -26.37 -12.15
CA ARG A 404 -0.43 -27.40 -12.51
C ARG A 404 0.42 -26.95 -13.69
N LYS A 405 -0.21 -26.48 -14.78
CA LYS A 405 0.50 -25.99 -15.98
C LYS A 405 1.44 -24.85 -15.65
N MET A 406 1.00 -23.87 -14.87
CA MET A 406 1.84 -22.78 -14.39
C MET A 406 3.11 -23.32 -13.69
N VAL A 407 2.95 -24.21 -12.71
CA VAL A 407 4.09 -24.71 -11.94
C VAL A 407 5.03 -25.55 -12.81
N GLU A 408 4.49 -26.50 -13.57
CA GLU A 408 5.29 -27.38 -14.43
C GLU A 408 6.05 -26.60 -15.51
N GLU A 409 5.50 -25.48 -15.98
CA GLU A 409 6.15 -24.63 -16.99
C GLU A 409 7.29 -23.77 -16.40
N PHE A 410 7.14 -23.23 -15.19
CA PHE A 410 8.05 -22.20 -14.68
C PHE A 410 8.91 -22.61 -13.47
N LYS A 411 8.65 -23.71 -12.77
CA LYS A 411 9.35 -24.06 -11.51
C LYS A 411 10.88 -24.14 -11.62
N ASP A 412 11.40 -24.50 -12.79
CA ASP A 412 12.84 -24.63 -13.03
C ASP A 412 13.48 -23.32 -13.52
N GLU A 413 12.71 -22.23 -13.63
CA GLU A 413 13.22 -20.93 -14.08
C GLU A 413 13.92 -20.17 -12.94
N PRO A 414 15.14 -19.65 -13.17
CA PRO A 414 15.97 -19.08 -12.10
C PRO A 414 15.42 -17.77 -11.52
N TYR A 415 14.51 -17.13 -12.25
CA TYR A 415 13.91 -15.86 -11.90
C TYR A 415 12.69 -16.00 -10.98
N VAL A 416 12.13 -17.19 -10.81
CA VAL A 416 10.94 -17.37 -9.95
C VAL A 416 11.29 -17.00 -8.51
N LEU A 417 10.43 -16.18 -7.90
CA LEU A 417 10.53 -15.83 -6.49
C LEU A 417 9.53 -16.65 -5.65
N PHE A 418 8.25 -16.58 -5.97
CA PHE A 418 7.19 -17.43 -5.39
C PHE A 418 5.96 -17.45 -6.29
N TRP A 419 5.05 -18.37 -5.98
CA TRP A 419 3.75 -18.53 -6.63
C TRP A 419 2.69 -17.66 -5.96
N ILE A 420 1.79 -17.06 -6.75
CA ILE A 420 0.66 -16.28 -6.22
C ILE A 420 -0.66 -16.92 -6.64
N LEU A 421 -1.53 -17.16 -5.67
CA LEU A 421 -2.89 -17.68 -5.90
C LEU A 421 -3.91 -16.54 -5.74
N GLY A 422 -4.74 -16.34 -6.78
CA GLY A 422 -5.83 -15.37 -6.77
C GLY A 422 -5.40 -13.92 -7.08
N ASN A 423 -6.40 -13.05 -7.21
CA ASN A 423 -6.31 -11.59 -7.27
C ASN A 423 -7.58 -10.98 -6.66
N GLU A 424 -7.60 -10.84 -5.32
CA GLU A 424 -8.74 -10.34 -4.54
C GLU A 424 -10.07 -11.07 -4.82
N ASN A 425 -10.02 -12.40 -4.95
CA ASN A 425 -11.21 -13.20 -5.26
C ASN A 425 -12.36 -12.96 -4.27
N VAL A 426 -12.02 -12.66 -3.02
CA VAL A 426 -12.97 -12.35 -1.92
C VAL A 426 -13.97 -11.22 -2.22
N TYR A 427 -13.72 -10.36 -3.21
CA TYR A 427 -14.70 -9.36 -3.69
C TYR A 427 -15.78 -9.92 -4.63
N GLY A 428 -15.72 -11.19 -5.04
CA GLY A 428 -16.81 -11.84 -5.79
C GLY A 428 -16.96 -11.44 -7.26
N VAL A 429 -15.96 -10.79 -7.86
CA VAL A 429 -16.05 -10.40 -9.29
C VAL A 429 -15.92 -11.64 -10.19
N ALA A 430 -17.04 -11.98 -10.84
CA ALA A 430 -17.21 -13.19 -11.67
C ALA A 430 -16.79 -14.50 -10.96
N CYS A 431 -17.00 -14.56 -9.65
CA CYS A 431 -16.82 -15.76 -8.82
C CYS A 431 -17.67 -15.65 -7.54
N ASN A 432 -17.82 -16.73 -6.76
CA ASN A 432 -18.65 -16.74 -5.55
C ASN A 432 -17.87 -16.67 -4.23
N ALA A 433 -16.61 -16.24 -4.22
CA ALA A 433 -15.79 -16.20 -2.99
C ALA A 433 -16.30 -15.21 -1.93
N ASP A 434 -17.06 -14.18 -2.32
CA ASP A 434 -17.75 -13.26 -1.40
C ASP A 434 -18.91 -13.94 -0.65
N LYS A 435 -19.57 -14.91 -1.30
CA LYS A 435 -20.74 -15.65 -0.80
C LYS A 435 -20.37 -16.98 -0.13
N ASP A 436 -19.28 -17.60 -0.57
CA ASP A 436 -18.74 -18.85 -0.03
C ASP A 436 -17.22 -18.76 0.22
N PRO A 437 -16.79 -17.91 1.18
CA PRO A 437 -15.36 -17.76 1.48
C PRO A 437 -14.74 -19.07 2.01
N GLU A 438 -15.51 -19.91 2.70
CA GLU A 438 -15.02 -21.22 3.14
C GLU A 438 -14.65 -22.13 1.95
N GLY A 439 -15.52 -22.22 0.93
CA GLY A 439 -15.23 -22.98 -0.28
C GLY A 439 -13.99 -22.46 -1.00
N PHE A 440 -13.89 -21.13 -1.13
CA PHE A 440 -12.72 -20.47 -1.71
C PHE A 440 -11.41 -20.81 -0.99
N PHE A 441 -11.33 -20.60 0.34
CA PHE A 441 -10.07 -20.83 1.07
C PHE A 441 -9.70 -22.31 1.17
N LYS A 442 -10.68 -23.23 1.25
CA LYS A 442 -10.42 -24.67 1.11
C LYS A 442 -9.81 -24.99 -0.25
N PHE A 443 -10.34 -24.40 -1.32
CA PHE A 443 -9.80 -24.59 -2.67
C PHE A 443 -8.39 -23.98 -2.82
N ALA A 444 -8.16 -22.78 -2.28
CA ALA A 444 -6.84 -22.15 -2.25
C ALA A 444 -5.81 -23.04 -1.55
N ASN A 445 -6.18 -23.71 -0.45
CA ASN A 445 -5.31 -24.67 0.22
C ASN A 445 -5.03 -25.91 -0.64
N GLN A 446 -6.03 -26.43 -1.36
CA GLN A 446 -5.84 -27.54 -2.28
C GLN A 446 -4.86 -27.17 -3.40
N ALA A 447 -4.96 -25.96 -3.96
CA ALA A 447 -4.02 -25.45 -4.94
C ALA A 447 -2.60 -25.28 -4.35
N ALA A 448 -2.48 -24.77 -3.13
CA ALA A 448 -1.18 -24.65 -2.45
C ALA A 448 -0.51 -26.02 -2.22
N LEU A 449 -1.28 -27.03 -1.78
CA LEU A 449 -0.81 -28.40 -1.63
C LEU A 449 -0.37 -29.01 -2.97
N LEU A 450 -1.12 -28.75 -4.04
CA LEU A 450 -0.75 -29.16 -5.40
C LEU A 450 0.60 -28.53 -5.81
N ILE A 451 0.76 -27.22 -5.65
CA ILE A 451 2.01 -26.52 -5.96
C ILE A 451 3.17 -27.17 -5.18
N LYS A 452 3.03 -27.32 -3.86
CA LYS A 452 4.05 -27.93 -3.00
C LYS A 452 4.40 -29.37 -3.37
N SER A 453 3.47 -30.11 -4.00
CA SER A 453 3.75 -31.46 -4.50
C SER A 453 4.58 -31.47 -5.79
N LEU A 454 4.52 -30.38 -6.58
CA LEU A 454 5.19 -30.22 -7.86
C LEU A 454 6.51 -29.44 -7.76
N ASP A 455 6.57 -28.53 -6.80
CA ASP A 455 7.66 -27.61 -6.53
C ASP A 455 7.75 -27.33 -5.01
N LYS A 456 8.83 -27.80 -4.39
CA LYS A 456 9.14 -27.57 -2.97
C LYS A 456 10.08 -26.38 -2.77
N ASP A 457 10.61 -25.83 -3.85
CA ASP A 457 11.69 -24.87 -3.84
C ASP A 457 11.19 -23.44 -3.62
N HIS A 458 9.94 -23.15 -4.02
CA HIS A 458 9.36 -21.82 -3.95
C HIS A 458 8.15 -21.76 -2.99
N PRO A 459 8.04 -20.70 -2.17
CA PRO A 459 6.85 -20.45 -1.35
C PRO A 459 5.58 -20.21 -2.17
N VAL A 460 4.42 -20.36 -1.51
CA VAL A 460 3.10 -20.06 -2.07
C VAL A 460 2.45 -18.89 -1.33
N ALA A 461 2.06 -17.85 -2.05
CA ALA A 461 1.31 -16.72 -1.56
C ALA A 461 -0.14 -16.76 -2.05
N ILE A 462 -1.03 -16.05 -1.34
CA ILE A 462 -2.34 -15.64 -1.86
C ILE A 462 -2.31 -14.13 -2.16
N ALA A 463 -3.11 -13.64 -3.11
CA ALA A 463 -3.43 -12.21 -3.22
C ALA A 463 -4.91 -12.00 -2.85
N SER A 464 -5.17 -11.62 -1.60
CA SER A 464 -6.52 -11.32 -1.09
C SER A 464 -6.88 -9.83 -1.23
N GLY A 465 -8.11 -9.46 -0.91
CA GLY A 465 -8.57 -8.07 -0.81
C GLY A 465 -8.66 -7.63 0.65
N ASP A 466 -7.81 -6.69 1.06
CA ASP A 466 -7.64 -6.28 2.47
C ASP A 466 -7.52 -7.51 3.42
N VAL A 467 -8.02 -7.45 4.65
CA VAL A 467 -8.09 -8.56 5.62
C VAL A 467 -9.45 -9.25 5.61
N ILE A 468 -10.22 -9.10 4.52
CA ILE A 468 -11.55 -9.69 4.39
C ILE A 468 -11.41 -11.22 4.50
N TYR A 469 -12.21 -11.81 5.40
CA TYR A 469 -12.24 -13.22 5.74
C TYR A 469 -10.89 -13.81 6.20
N LEU A 470 -10.04 -13.01 6.86
CA LEU A 470 -8.74 -13.44 7.39
C LEU A 470 -8.86 -14.66 8.34
N ASP A 471 -9.92 -14.74 9.14
CA ASP A 471 -10.20 -15.89 10.02
C ASP A 471 -10.45 -17.17 9.21
N ARG A 472 -11.15 -17.07 8.07
CA ARG A 472 -11.40 -18.17 7.15
C ARG A 472 -10.11 -18.60 6.45
N PHE A 473 -9.29 -17.65 6.01
CA PHE A 473 -7.95 -17.93 5.48
C PHE A 473 -7.11 -18.70 6.50
N ALA A 474 -6.99 -18.18 7.73
CA ALA A 474 -6.20 -18.79 8.78
C ALA A 474 -6.65 -20.22 9.10
N LYS A 475 -7.96 -20.46 9.10
CA LYS A 475 -8.56 -21.76 9.40
C LYS A 475 -8.45 -22.76 8.25
N PHE A 476 -8.66 -22.32 7.01
CA PHE A 476 -8.88 -23.22 5.88
C PHE A 476 -7.72 -23.25 4.87
N SER A 477 -6.74 -22.34 4.96
CA SER A 477 -5.57 -22.26 4.08
C SER A 477 -4.21 -22.37 4.81
N PRO A 478 -3.99 -23.33 5.73
CA PRO A 478 -2.75 -23.42 6.49
C PRO A 478 -1.49 -23.65 5.63
N ASP A 479 -1.63 -24.23 4.43
CA ASP A 479 -0.53 -24.54 3.51
C ASP A 479 -0.17 -23.37 2.58
N VAL A 480 -0.90 -22.25 2.62
CA VAL A 480 -0.43 -21.00 2.00
C VAL A 480 0.61 -20.36 2.92
N ASP A 481 1.79 -20.06 2.38
CA ASP A 481 2.95 -19.61 3.16
C ASP A 481 2.94 -18.11 3.46
N ILE A 482 2.43 -17.30 2.53
CA ILE A 482 2.42 -15.83 2.61
C ILE A 482 0.98 -15.33 2.48
N PHE A 483 0.55 -14.50 3.44
CA PHE A 483 -0.70 -13.74 3.28
C PHE A 483 -0.39 -12.48 2.47
N GLY A 484 -0.68 -12.51 1.18
CA GLY A 484 -0.64 -11.34 0.33
C GLY A 484 -2.00 -10.66 0.26
N SER A 485 -2.00 -9.34 0.20
CA SER A 485 -3.24 -8.56 0.10
C SER A 485 -3.06 -7.26 -0.66
N ASN A 486 -4.05 -6.93 -1.49
CA ASN A 486 -4.18 -5.63 -2.13
C ASN A 486 -4.88 -4.66 -1.17
N VAL A 487 -4.26 -3.51 -0.89
CA VAL A 487 -4.67 -2.66 0.23
C VAL A 487 -4.48 -1.17 -0.08
N TYR A 488 -5.55 -0.40 0.07
CA TYR A 488 -5.61 1.04 -0.24
C TYR A 488 -6.13 1.86 0.96
N ARG A 489 -5.41 1.81 2.09
CA ARG A 489 -5.86 2.38 3.39
C ARG A 489 -5.46 3.83 3.64
N GLY A 490 -4.57 4.43 2.84
CA GLY A 490 -4.18 5.83 2.94
C GLY A 490 -2.67 6.04 3.07
N ASP A 491 -2.27 7.31 3.11
CA ASP A 491 -0.87 7.75 3.30
C ASP A 491 -0.29 7.43 4.69
N TYR A 492 -1.15 7.05 5.64
CA TYR A 492 -0.79 6.68 7.00
C TYR A 492 -0.50 5.19 7.18
N GLY A 493 -0.41 4.43 6.08
CA GLY A 493 -0.05 3.01 6.08
C GLY A 493 -1.23 2.05 6.23
N PHE A 494 -0.94 0.82 6.66
CA PHE A 494 -1.89 -0.30 6.62
C PHE A 494 -2.51 -0.62 7.99
N GLY A 495 -2.06 0.07 9.04
CA GLY A 495 -2.69 0.09 10.36
C GLY A 495 -2.88 -1.30 10.95
N SER A 496 -4.15 -1.69 11.17
CA SER A 496 -4.50 -2.94 11.84
C SER A 496 -4.17 -4.23 11.12
N LEU A 497 -3.85 -4.15 9.82
CA LEU A 497 -3.56 -5.31 8.99
C LEU A 497 -2.43 -6.15 9.57
N TRP A 498 -1.32 -5.51 9.93
CA TRP A 498 -0.10 -6.18 10.37
C TRP A 498 -0.31 -7.06 11.60
N TYR A 499 -0.93 -6.51 12.64
CA TYR A 499 -1.16 -7.27 13.87
C TYR A 499 -2.36 -8.22 13.75
N SER A 500 -3.34 -7.92 12.90
CA SER A 500 -4.45 -8.86 12.61
C SER A 500 -3.90 -10.14 12.00
N VAL A 501 -3.07 -10.05 10.96
CA VAL A 501 -2.48 -11.24 10.32
C VAL A 501 -1.56 -11.99 11.28
N LYS A 502 -0.76 -11.27 12.09
CA LYS A 502 0.10 -11.89 13.09
C LYS A 502 -0.69 -12.71 14.11
N GLU A 503 -1.84 -12.23 14.56
CA GLU A 503 -2.64 -12.92 15.58
C GLU A 503 -3.51 -14.04 15.04
N GLU A 504 -4.13 -13.83 13.88
CA GLU A 504 -5.10 -14.79 13.35
C GLU A 504 -4.42 -15.90 12.55
N ALA A 505 -3.36 -15.58 11.78
CA ALA A 505 -2.71 -16.53 10.88
C ALA A 505 -1.23 -16.83 11.21
N ASP A 506 -0.51 -15.91 11.88
CA ASP A 506 0.95 -15.94 12.11
C ASP A 506 1.76 -16.24 10.83
N LYS A 507 1.46 -15.50 9.76
CA LYS A 507 2.13 -15.60 8.45
C LYS A 507 2.91 -14.32 8.11
N PRO A 508 3.96 -14.42 7.27
CA PRO A 508 4.52 -13.25 6.61
C PRO A 508 3.48 -12.58 5.71
N VAL A 509 3.59 -11.26 5.60
CA VAL A 509 2.67 -10.37 4.90
C VAL A 509 3.40 -9.66 3.78
N MET A 510 2.81 -9.70 2.59
CA MET A 510 3.23 -8.89 1.45
C MET A 510 2.05 -8.06 0.95
N LEU A 511 2.27 -6.78 0.68
CA LEU A 511 1.26 -5.99 -0.02
C LEU A 511 1.34 -6.36 -1.51
N THR A 512 0.32 -7.05 -2.02
CA THR A 512 0.27 -7.48 -3.41
C THR A 512 -0.11 -6.35 -4.36
N GLU A 513 -0.75 -5.30 -3.84
CA GLU A 513 -0.95 -3.99 -4.46
C GLU A 513 -1.12 -2.92 -3.38
N PHE A 514 -0.56 -1.73 -3.63
CA PHE A 514 -0.88 -0.50 -2.90
C PHE A 514 -0.46 0.71 -3.74
N GLY A 515 -1.09 1.86 -3.51
CA GLY A 515 -0.75 3.09 -4.19
C GLY A 515 -1.89 4.10 -4.14
N CYS A 516 -1.74 5.18 -4.91
CA CYS A 516 -2.85 6.09 -5.17
C CYS A 516 -2.67 6.81 -6.51
N PRO A 517 -3.74 7.42 -7.04
CA PRO A 517 -3.67 8.16 -8.30
C PRO A 517 -2.74 9.38 -8.24
N ALA A 518 -2.06 9.67 -9.36
CA ALA A 518 -1.35 10.91 -9.66
C ALA A 518 -2.25 12.00 -10.27
N TYR A 519 -3.55 11.90 -10.03
CA TYR A 519 -4.58 12.87 -10.40
C TYR A 519 -5.48 13.09 -9.19
N ALA A 520 -5.94 14.32 -9.01
CA ALA A 520 -6.84 14.71 -7.95
C ALA A 520 -7.61 15.96 -8.38
N GLU A 521 -8.94 15.94 -8.28
CA GLU A 521 -9.76 17.10 -8.61
C GLU A 521 -9.39 18.30 -7.73
N GLY A 522 -9.15 19.46 -8.37
CA GLY A 522 -8.78 20.69 -7.68
C GLY A 522 -7.28 20.85 -7.37
N LEU A 523 -6.44 19.85 -7.66
CA LEU A 523 -4.98 19.99 -7.62
C LEU A 523 -4.41 20.19 -9.03
N THR A 524 -3.28 20.90 -9.12
CA THR A 524 -2.44 20.87 -10.32
C THR A 524 -1.81 19.48 -10.49
N GLN A 525 -1.37 19.15 -11.70
CA GLN A 525 -0.68 17.88 -11.96
C GLN A 525 0.56 17.70 -11.06
N GLU A 526 1.29 18.78 -10.80
CA GLU A 526 2.48 18.75 -9.95
C GLU A 526 2.15 18.46 -8.48
N GLU A 527 1.08 19.06 -7.96
CA GLU A 527 0.58 18.81 -6.60
C GLU A 527 0.01 17.39 -6.47
N ALA A 528 -0.68 16.89 -7.50
CA ALA A 528 -1.21 15.53 -7.52
C ALA A 528 -0.08 14.48 -7.55
N GLU A 529 0.99 14.70 -8.32
CA GLU A 529 2.18 13.85 -8.27
C GLU A 529 2.90 13.89 -6.91
N GLU A 530 2.89 15.04 -6.25
CA GLU A 530 3.45 15.18 -4.91
C GLU A 530 2.60 14.46 -3.86
N ALA A 531 1.27 14.55 -3.97
CA ALA A 531 0.34 13.79 -3.15
C ALA A 531 0.56 12.27 -3.35
N GLN A 532 0.73 11.83 -4.61
CA GLN A 532 1.08 10.44 -4.91
C GLN A 532 2.39 10.02 -4.25
N ALA A 533 3.46 10.79 -4.44
CA ALA A 533 4.76 10.50 -3.84
C ALA A 533 4.69 10.40 -2.30
N ASN A 534 3.92 11.29 -1.67
CA ASN A 534 3.73 11.30 -0.21
C ASN A 534 2.94 10.08 0.28
N TYR A 535 1.91 9.65 -0.44
CA TYR A 535 1.16 8.43 -0.14
C TYR A 535 2.09 7.20 -0.20
N HIS A 536 2.79 7.03 -1.33
CA HIS A 536 3.70 5.89 -1.52
C HIS A 536 4.83 5.89 -0.49
N LYS A 537 5.36 7.06 -0.13
CA LYS A 537 6.36 7.20 0.95
C LYS A 537 5.80 6.73 2.29
N GLY A 538 4.61 7.18 2.66
CA GLY A 538 3.97 6.77 3.92
C GLY A 538 3.70 5.27 3.97
N ALA A 539 3.19 4.70 2.88
CA ALA A 539 2.98 3.26 2.74
C ALA A 539 4.30 2.47 2.85
N TRP A 540 5.35 2.87 2.13
CA TRP A 540 6.65 2.19 2.18
C TRP A 540 7.29 2.29 3.57
N GLU A 541 7.23 3.45 4.21
CA GLU A 541 7.72 3.64 5.58
C GLU A 541 6.99 2.75 6.61
N ASP A 542 5.71 2.44 6.39
CA ASP A 542 4.93 1.51 7.22
C ASP A 542 5.27 0.03 6.94
N ILE A 543 5.46 -0.33 5.65
CA ILE A 543 5.99 -1.64 5.23
C ILE A 543 7.31 -1.91 5.92
N LEU A 544 8.24 -0.94 5.87
CA LEU A 544 9.53 -1.04 6.51
C LEU A 544 9.39 -1.19 8.04
N CYS A 545 8.61 -0.34 8.69
CA CYS A 545 8.40 -0.45 10.15
C CYS A 545 7.93 -1.85 10.57
N ASN A 546 7.04 -2.47 9.80
CA ASN A 546 6.47 -3.78 10.11
C ASN A 546 7.37 -4.96 9.74
N MET A 547 8.58 -4.74 9.20
CA MET A 547 9.61 -5.79 9.09
C MET A 547 10.32 -6.05 10.43
N ASN A 548 10.24 -5.10 11.37
CA ASN A 548 10.97 -5.17 12.64
C ASN A 548 10.01 -5.13 13.84
N VAL A 549 10.11 -6.10 14.74
CA VAL A 549 9.32 -6.20 15.98
C VAL A 549 9.53 -5.04 16.96
N ASN A 550 10.62 -4.28 16.81
CA ASN A 550 10.87 -3.08 17.62
C ASN A 550 10.14 -1.83 17.10
N CYS A 551 9.60 -1.89 15.87
CA CYS A 551 8.82 -0.80 15.28
C CYS A 551 7.36 -1.21 15.09
N GLY A 552 7.12 -2.33 14.41
CA GLY A 552 5.79 -2.86 14.10
C GLY A 552 5.67 -4.36 14.40
N SER A 553 4.86 -5.05 13.61
CA SER A 553 4.50 -6.45 13.90
C SER A 553 5.62 -7.46 13.57
N GLY A 554 6.58 -7.08 12.73
CA GLY A 554 7.70 -7.94 12.33
C GLY A 554 7.36 -8.97 11.24
N ASN A 555 6.18 -8.90 10.63
CA ASN A 555 5.72 -9.86 9.63
C ASN A 555 5.72 -9.34 8.19
N SER A 556 6.10 -8.08 7.95
CA SER A 556 6.24 -7.56 6.58
C SER A 556 7.43 -8.19 5.86
N ILE A 557 7.26 -8.55 4.59
CA ILE A 557 8.35 -9.01 3.70
C ILE A 557 8.57 -8.12 2.48
N GLY A 558 7.85 -6.99 2.39
CA GLY A 558 7.91 -6.04 1.29
C GLY A 558 6.56 -5.81 0.65
N GLY A 559 6.56 -5.27 -0.57
CA GLY A 559 5.31 -4.97 -1.28
C GLY A 559 5.50 -4.64 -2.76
N ILE A 560 4.36 -4.60 -3.44
CA ILE A 560 4.23 -4.33 -4.86
C ILE A 560 3.49 -3.01 -5.04
N ALA A 561 4.19 -1.98 -5.51
CA ALA A 561 3.56 -0.71 -5.88
C ALA A 561 2.71 -0.93 -7.14
N PHE A 562 1.45 -0.54 -7.04
CA PHE A 562 0.51 -0.56 -8.15
C PHE A 562 0.40 0.87 -8.70
N GLU A 563 0.99 1.19 -9.84
CA GLU A 563 1.69 0.29 -10.79
C GLU A 563 2.89 0.96 -11.48
N PHE A 564 3.64 0.22 -12.32
CA PHE A 564 4.78 0.82 -13.01
C PHE A 564 4.35 1.91 -14.00
N MET A 565 3.37 1.63 -14.87
CA MET A 565 2.93 2.53 -15.93
C MET A 565 1.40 2.63 -15.99
N ASP A 566 0.88 3.82 -16.27
CA ASP A 566 -0.55 4.06 -16.48
C ASP A 566 -1.18 3.17 -17.57
N GLU A 567 -2.40 2.72 -17.29
CA GLU A 567 -3.24 1.92 -18.17
C GLU A 567 -4.51 2.67 -18.57
N TRP A 568 -4.53 3.28 -19.77
CA TRP A 568 -5.60 4.17 -20.26
C TRP A 568 -6.91 3.47 -20.62
N TRP A 569 -6.98 2.15 -20.46
CA TRP A 569 -8.19 1.38 -20.79
C TRP A 569 -9.09 1.16 -19.58
N LYS A 570 -8.61 1.40 -18.35
CA LYS A 570 -9.34 1.07 -17.11
C LYS A 570 -10.63 1.88 -16.95
N ALA A 571 -10.77 3.01 -17.65
CA ALA A 571 -12.01 3.77 -17.72
C ALA A 571 -12.87 3.56 -18.95
N TYR A 572 -12.62 2.49 -19.71
CA TYR A 572 -13.42 2.07 -20.86
C TYR A 572 -13.40 3.07 -22.03
N GLU A 573 -12.44 4.01 -22.06
CA GLU A 573 -12.17 4.91 -23.19
C GLU A 573 -10.66 4.88 -23.56
N PRO A 574 -10.14 3.77 -24.14
CA PRO A 574 -8.69 3.50 -24.24
C PRO A 574 -7.85 4.53 -25.01
N SER A 575 -8.47 5.44 -25.75
CA SER A 575 -7.82 6.51 -26.51
C SER A 575 -7.67 7.82 -25.74
N LYS A 576 -8.16 7.92 -24.51
CA LYS A 576 -8.17 9.12 -23.69
C LYS A 576 -7.72 8.77 -22.27
N HIS A 577 -6.85 9.60 -21.69
CA HIS A 577 -6.52 9.49 -20.28
C HIS A 577 -7.66 10.07 -19.46
N ASP A 578 -8.54 9.21 -18.96
CA ASP A 578 -9.76 9.61 -18.30
C ASP A 578 -9.54 9.95 -16.82
N THR A 579 -10.37 10.86 -16.29
CA THR A 579 -10.27 11.38 -14.92
C THR A 579 -11.43 10.89 -14.04
N LYS A 580 -12.20 9.92 -14.50
CA LYS A 580 -13.32 9.33 -13.76
C LYS A 580 -12.86 8.72 -12.43
N GLY A 581 -13.55 9.09 -11.36
CA GLY A 581 -13.46 8.42 -10.07
C GLY A 581 -14.28 7.13 -10.07
N PHE A 582 -13.65 6.00 -9.78
CA PHE A 582 -14.28 4.67 -9.78
C PHE A 582 -14.95 4.36 -8.45
N PHE A 583 -14.20 4.52 -7.37
CA PHE A 583 -14.67 4.28 -6.02
C PHE A 583 -14.07 5.28 -5.04
N THR A 584 -14.75 5.49 -3.93
CA THR A 584 -14.29 6.41 -2.88
C THR A 584 -13.33 5.72 -1.93
N GLY A 585 -12.34 6.46 -1.45
CA GLY A 585 -11.35 5.96 -0.51
C GLY A 585 -10.45 7.07 0.02
N PRO A 586 -9.41 6.72 0.81
CA PRO A 586 -8.47 7.67 1.40
C PRO A 586 -7.42 8.14 0.37
N PHE A 587 -7.87 8.57 -0.80
CA PHE A 587 -7.06 9.10 -1.90
C PHE A 587 -6.98 10.63 -1.83
N PRO A 588 -6.05 11.28 -2.56
CA PRO A 588 -5.82 12.72 -2.45
C PRO A 588 -7.08 13.60 -2.55
N ASP A 589 -8.00 13.31 -3.48
CA ASP A 589 -9.31 13.98 -3.60
C ASP A 589 -10.50 13.11 -3.14
N GLY A 590 -10.20 11.93 -2.59
CA GLY A 590 -11.18 10.96 -2.14
C GLY A 590 -11.62 9.92 -3.16
N TYR A 591 -11.10 9.93 -4.39
CA TYR A 591 -11.48 8.98 -5.44
C TYR A 591 -10.30 8.18 -6.00
N MET A 592 -10.59 6.94 -6.38
CA MET A 592 -9.68 6.13 -7.18
C MET A 592 -9.84 6.48 -8.66
N HIS A 593 -8.80 7.05 -9.27
CA HIS A 593 -8.69 7.26 -10.71
C HIS A 593 -7.75 6.19 -11.28
N GLU A 594 -8.32 5.07 -11.72
CA GLU A 594 -7.56 3.84 -12.02
C GLU A 594 -6.51 4.01 -13.14
N GLU A 595 -6.72 4.94 -14.07
CA GLU A 595 -5.76 5.19 -15.16
C GLU A 595 -4.53 6.00 -14.72
N TRP A 596 -4.50 6.53 -13.50
CA TRP A 596 -3.45 7.44 -13.02
C TRP A 596 -2.57 6.81 -11.93
N LEU A 597 -2.55 5.48 -11.83
CA LEU A 597 -1.85 4.74 -10.77
C LEU A 597 -0.35 4.56 -11.03
N GLY A 598 0.12 4.78 -12.26
CA GLY A 598 1.52 4.60 -12.62
C GLY A 598 2.46 5.46 -11.78
N VAL A 599 3.64 4.93 -11.43
CA VAL A 599 4.79 5.77 -11.02
C VAL A 599 5.50 6.38 -12.25
N VAL A 600 5.16 5.88 -13.44
CA VAL A 600 5.55 6.39 -14.74
C VAL A 600 4.29 6.60 -15.58
N SER A 601 4.22 7.69 -16.35
CA SER A 601 3.20 7.87 -17.39
C SER A 601 3.81 7.69 -18.78
N GLN A 602 2.96 7.53 -19.79
CA GLN A 602 3.37 7.46 -21.20
C GLN A 602 2.84 8.66 -21.99
N ALA A 603 3.50 9.00 -23.09
CA ALA A 603 2.98 9.97 -24.06
C ALA A 603 2.01 9.30 -25.05
N ASP A 604 1.15 10.10 -25.66
CA ASP A 604 0.13 9.67 -26.61
C ASP A 604 0.60 9.71 -28.09
N GLY A 605 -0.33 9.39 -28.99
CA GLY A 605 -0.11 9.47 -30.43
C GLY A 605 1.04 8.59 -30.91
N LYS A 606 1.96 9.18 -31.71
CA LYS A 606 3.10 8.47 -32.30
C LYS A 606 4.14 8.01 -31.26
N ASP A 607 4.10 8.57 -30.06
CA ASP A 607 5.07 8.32 -29.02
C ASP A 607 4.59 7.22 -28.05
N SER A 608 3.36 6.70 -28.20
CA SER A 608 2.88 5.51 -27.48
C SER A 608 3.22 4.22 -28.24
N PRO A 609 3.77 3.18 -27.58
CA PRO A 609 4.01 3.05 -26.13
C PRO A 609 5.49 3.31 -25.75
N PHE A 610 6.17 4.27 -26.37
CA PHE A 610 7.63 4.45 -26.25
C PHE A 610 8.06 5.50 -25.21
N LYS A 611 7.49 6.70 -25.27
CA LYS A 611 7.95 7.84 -24.46
C LYS A 611 7.41 7.74 -23.02
N ARG A 612 8.29 7.88 -22.03
CA ARG A 612 8.01 7.80 -20.59
C ARG A 612 8.20 9.16 -19.92
N ARG A 613 7.30 9.49 -18.98
CA ARG A 613 7.48 10.58 -18.01
C ARG A 613 7.52 9.98 -16.61
N LEU A 614 8.67 10.08 -15.95
CA LEU A 614 8.84 9.61 -14.57
C LEU A 614 8.16 10.60 -13.62
N ARG A 615 7.33 10.11 -12.69
CA ARG A 615 6.64 10.95 -11.70
C ARG A 615 7.49 11.16 -10.44
N LYS A 616 7.10 12.12 -9.60
CA LYS A 616 7.72 12.33 -8.27
C LYS A 616 7.78 11.03 -7.42
N SER A 617 6.80 10.13 -7.55
CA SER A 617 6.76 8.83 -6.89
C SER A 617 7.86 7.86 -7.33
N TYR A 618 8.25 7.87 -8.61
CA TYR A 618 9.39 7.09 -9.13
C TYR A 618 10.69 7.50 -8.42
N TYR A 619 10.98 8.80 -8.36
CA TYR A 619 12.21 9.31 -7.72
C TYR A 619 12.21 9.09 -6.21
N MET A 620 11.02 9.11 -5.59
CA MET A 620 10.85 8.74 -4.18
C MET A 620 11.29 7.30 -3.95
N TYR A 621 10.84 6.35 -4.78
CA TYR A 621 11.28 4.95 -4.68
C TYR A 621 12.74 4.75 -5.03
N GLN A 622 13.25 5.39 -6.09
CA GLN A 622 14.67 5.35 -6.43
C GLN A 622 15.54 5.65 -5.21
N LYS A 623 15.23 6.76 -4.52
CA LYS A 623 15.93 7.11 -3.29
C LYS A 623 15.69 6.10 -2.16
N ALA A 624 14.45 5.67 -1.94
CA ALA A 624 14.09 4.79 -0.82
C ALA A 624 14.56 3.33 -1.00
N TRP A 625 14.89 2.91 -2.22
CA TRP A 625 15.28 1.54 -2.56
C TRP A 625 16.78 1.37 -2.82
N GLU A 626 17.52 2.45 -3.06
CA GLU A 626 18.99 2.47 -3.05
C GLU A 626 19.58 2.48 -1.63
N GLU A 627 18.84 3.05 -0.67
CA GLU A 627 19.16 3.07 0.77
C GLU A 627 18.93 1.72 1.45
#